data_AF-A0A0Z8H7L0-F1
#
_entry.id   AF-A0A0Z8H7L0-F1
#
_cell.length_a   1.000
_cell.length_b   1.000
_cell.length_c   1.000
_cell.angle_alpha   90.00
_cell.angle_beta   90.00
_cell.angle_gamma   90.00
#
_symmetry.space_group_name_H-M   'P 1'
#
loop_
_entity.id
_entity.type
_entity.pdbx_description
1 polymer ?
#
loop_
_entity_poly.entity_id
_entity_poly.type
_entity_poly.pdbx_seq_one_letter_code
_entity_poly.pdbx_strand_id
1 'polypeptide(L)'
;MLRRKNKAFTLFESLTTLFVVSFLAISLSGTVQTAFRSIQEEIFLWEFEVIYKDSQKLAASSHQTVSLAIGGQEVTNGYQAVEVPRSVEVLEGKTITFEEDGGNSSLTKIRFRLSRKTVTYQLYIGSGRYKKTEE
;
A
#
# COMPACT_ATOMS: atom_id res chain seq x y z
N MET A 1 -50.70 -0.77 -41.48
CA MET A 1 -49.45 -0.03 -41.19
C MET A 1 -49.51 0.56 -39.79
N LEU A 2 -48.99 -0.13 -38.77
CA LEU A 2 -48.90 0.40 -37.40
C LEU A 2 -47.69 1.34 -37.29
N ARG A 3 -47.93 2.63 -37.49
CA ARG A 3 -46.91 3.67 -37.26
C ARG A 3 -46.80 3.91 -35.74
N ARG A 4 -45.98 3.11 -35.05
CA ARG A 4 -45.54 3.43 -33.68
C ARG A 4 -44.68 4.70 -33.75
N LYS A 5 -45.26 5.85 -33.41
CA LYS A 5 -44.50 7.04 -33.02
C LYS A 5 -43.85 6.73 -31.68
N ASN A 6 -42.63 6.20 -31.70
CA ASN A 6 -41.79 6.29 -30.50
C ASN A 6 -41.57 7.78 -30.28
N LYS A 7 -42.16 8.35 -29.23
CA LYS A 7 -41.79 9.69 -28.77
C LYS A 7 -40.31 9.59 -28.41
N ALA A 8 -39.45 10.08 -29.29
CA ALA A 8 -38.04 10.26 -28.95
C ALA A 8 -38.00 11.14 -27.69
N PHE A 9 -37.08 10.80 -26.79
CA PHE A 9 -36.80 11.58 -25.58
C PHE A 9 -36.73 13.06 -25.94
N THR A 10 -37.45 13.89 -25.20
CA THR A 10 -37.31 15.34 -25.37
C THR A 10 -35.90 15.76 -24.97
N LEU A 11 -35.33 16.80 -25.59
CA LEU A 11 -33.98 17.27 -25.27
C LEU A 11 -33.81 17.55 -23.77
N PHE A 12 -34.87 18.03 -23.11
CA PHE A 12 -34.91 18.24 -21.68
C PHE A 12 -34.79 16.93 -20.87
N GLU A 13 -35.49 15.87 -21.30
CA GLU A 13 -35.45 14.55 -20.66
C GLU A 13 -34.06 13.90 -20.83
N SER A 14 -33.44 14.05 -22.00
CA SER A 14 -32.05 13.62 -22.25
C SER A 14 -31.05 14.41 -21.39
N LEU A 15 -31.24 15.71 -21.21
CA LEU A 15 -30.38 16.52 -20.37
C LEU A 15 -30.53 16.17 -18.88
N THR A 16 -31.77 15.94 -18.44
CA THR A 16 -32.08 15.53 -17.06
C THR A 16 -31.49 14.17 -16.74
N THR A 17 -31.62 13.20 -17.65
CA THR A 17 -31.02 11.87 -17.48
C THR A 17 -29.50 11.93 -17.47
N LEU A 18 -28.87 12.69 -18.37
CA LEU A 18 -27.42 12.91 -18.37
C LEU A 18 -26.94 13.55 -17.07
N PHE A 19 -27.66 14.57 -16.58
CA PHE A 19 -27.35 15.24 -15.32
C PHE A 19 -27.40 14.26 -14.15
N VAL A 20 -28.48 13.48 -14.03
CA VAL A 20 -28.64 12.49 -12.96
C VAL A 20 -27.54 11.43 -13.02
N VAL A 21 -27.28 10.86 -14.20
CA VAL A 21 -26.24 9.82 -14.36
C VAL A 21 -24.84 10.38 -14.06
N SER A 22 -24.53 11.58 -14.53
CA SER A 22 -23.23 12.23 -14.27
C SER A 22 -23.05 12.55 -12.79
N PHE A 23 -24.10 13.07 -12.15
CA PHE A 23 -24.10 13.36 -10.72
C PHE A 23 -23.88 12.09 -9.89
N LEU A 24 -24.57 11.00 -10.22
CA LEU A 24 -24.40 9.70 -9.55
C LEU A 24 -22.99 9.15 -9.76
N ALA A 25 -22.46 9.20 -10.99
CA ALA A 25 -21.12 8.73 -11.30
C ALA A 25 -20.04 9.46 -10.48
N ILE A 26 -20.13 10.79 -10.38
CA ILE A 26 -19.18 11.60 -9.60
C ILE A 26 -19.33 11.29 -8.09
N SER A 27 -20.56 11.21 -7.59
CA SER A 27 -20.83 10.94 -6.17
C SER A 27 -20.28 9.59 -5.72
N LEU A 28 -20.35 8.57 -6.57
CA LEU A 28 -19.84 7.23 -6.27
C LEU A 28 -18.32 7.12 -6.47
N SER A 29 -17.73 7.92 -7.35
CA SER A 29 -16.30 7.87 -7.67
C SER A 29 -15.41 8.10 -6.45
N GLY A 30 -15.76 9.06 -5.58
CA GLY A 30 -14.98 9.36 -4.37
C GLY A 30 -14.88 8.18 -3.41
N THR A 31 -15.96 7.43 -3.24
CA THR A 31 -16.00 6.22 -2.39
C THR A 31 -15.09 5.12 -2.95
N VAL A 32 -15.15 4.89 -4.27
CA VAL A 32 -14.32 3.88 -4.94
C VAL A 32 -12.83 4.24 -4.84
N GLN A 33 -12.48 5.51 -5.05
CA GLN A 33 -11.09 5.96 -4.90
C GLN A 33 -10.57 5.78 -3.47
N THR A 34 -11.41 6.07 -2.47
CA THR A 34 -11.04 5.88 -1.07
C THR A 34 -10.83 4.40 -0.74
N ALA A 35 -11.71 3.52 -1.22
CA ALA A 35 -11.58 2.08 -1.03
C ALA A 35 -10.30 1.54 -1.69
N PHE A 36 -10.01 1.98 -2.93
CA PHE A 36 -8.81 1.57 -3.63
C PHE A 36 -7.54 2.00 -2.89
N ARG A 37 -7.48 3.23 -2.37
CA ARG A 37 -6.35 3.71 -1.55
C ARG A 37 -6.14 2.85 -0.32
N SER A 38 -7.20 2.52 0.41
CA SER A 38 -7.10 1.67 1.60
C SER A 38 -6.62 0.26 1.27
N ILE A 39 -7.01 -0.31 0.11
CA ILE A 39 -6.49 -1.60 -0.34
C ILE A 39 -5.01 -1.51 -0.70
N GLN A 40 -4.59 -0.46 -1.42
CA GLN A 40 -3.18 -0.25 -1.75
C GLN A 40 -2.30 -0.09 -0.50
N GLU A 41 -2.79 0.61 0.52
CA GLU A 41 -2.12 0.74 1.81
C GLU A 41 -1.92 -0.62 2.48
N GLU A 42 -2.96 -1.47 2.56
CA GLU A 42 -2.85 -2.79 3.17
C GLU A 42 -1.97 -3.75 2.35
N ILE A 43 -2.01 -3.69 1.02
CA ILE A 43 -1.09 -4.45 0.15
C ILE A 43 0.34 -4.03 0.41
N PHE A 44 0.64 -2.73 0.44
CA PHE A 44 1.97 -2.22 0.75
C PHE A 44 2.48 -2.72 2.10
N LEU A 45 1.63 -2.68 3.15
CA LEU A 45 2.00 -3.19 4.46
C LEU A 45 2.31 -4.69 4.43
N TRP A 46 1.53 -5.47 3.70
CA TRP A 46 1.79 -6.90 3.52
C TRP A 46 3.09 -7.16 2.76
N GLU A 47 3.34 -6.45 1.66
CA GLU A 47 4.58 -6.54 0.88
C GLU A 47 5.80 -6.14 1.71
N PHE A 48 5.68 -5.09 2.53
CA PHE A 48 6.70 -4.69 3.50
C PHE A 48 7.01 -5.83 4.49
N GLU A 49 5.99 -6.48 5.05
CA GLU A 49 6.17 -7.59 5.99
C GLU A 49 6.87 -8.80 5.33
N VAL A 50 6.54 -9.06 4.06
CA VAL A 50 7.17 -10.12 3.26
C VAL A 50 8.62 -9.78 2.96
N ILE A 51 8.92 -8.62 2.36
CA ILE A 51 10.30 -8.25 2.00
C ILE A 51 11.20 -8.16 3.23
N TYR A 52 10.67 -7.74 4.40
CA TYR A 52 11.42 -7.78 5.66
C TYR A 52 11.84 -9.21 6.05
N LYS A 53 10.88 -10.14 6.10
CA LYS A 53 11.13 -11.54 6.45
C LYS A 53 12.05 -12.21 5.44
N ASP A 54 11.82 -11.97 4.16
CA ASP A 54 12.60 -12.56 3.07
C ASP A 54 14.02 -12.03 3.03
N SER A 55 14.25 -10.73 3.27
CA SER A 55 15.60 -10.15 3.35
C SER A 55 16.43 -10.83 4.44
N GLN A 56 15.81 -11.09 5.58
CA GLN A 56 16.47 -11.74 6.70
C GLN A 56 16.74 -13.23 6.43
N LYS A 57 15.76 -13.94 5.87
CA LYS A 57 15.94 -15.33 5.46
C LYS A 57 17.01 -15.45 4.38
N LEU A 58 17.04 -14.51 3.44
CA LEU A 58 18.04 -14.44 2.39
C LEU A 58 19.43 -14.32 2.99
N ALA A 59 19.67 -13.34 3.87
CA ALA A 59 20.96 -13.15 4.54
C ALA A 59 21.43 -14.43 5.26
N ALA A 60 20.54 -15.08 6.01
CA ALA A 60 20.85 -16.30 6.74
C ALA A 60 21.15 -17.50 5.80
N SER A 61 20.48 -17.58 4.66
CA SER A 61 20.63 -18.70 3.70
C SER A 61 21.79 -18.50 2.71
N SER A 62 22.10 -17.25 2.36
CA SER A 62 23.17 -16.92 1.41
C SER A 62 24.53 -16.73 2.08
N HIS A 63 24.57 -16.66 3.42
CA HIS A 63 25.76 -16.27 4.18
C HIS A 63 26.35 -14.94 3.67
N GLN A 64 25.47 -13.98 3.38
CA GLN A 64 25.85 -12.66 2.91
C GLN A 64 25.05 -11.60 3.65
N THR A 65 25.68 -10.45 3.86
CA THR A 65 24.98 -9.29 4.40
C THR A 65 23.92 -8.79 3.41
N VAL A 66 22.67 -8.66 3.87
CA VAL A 66 21.58 -8.05 3.10
C VAL A 66 21.18 -6.75 3.76
N SER A 67 21.04 -5.67 2.97
CA SER A 67 20.59 -4.38 3.47
C SER A 67 19.20 -4.06 2.95
N LEU A 68 18.23 -3.87 3.84
CA LEU A 68 16.89 -3.41 3.53
C LEU A 68 16.80 -1.91 3.74
N ALA A 69 16.77 -1.16 2.64
CA ALA A 69 16.54 0.27 2.63
C ALA A 69 15.04 0.57 2.61
N ILE A 70 14.58 1.34 3.59
CA ILE A 70 13.19 1.78 3.74
C ILE A 70 13.19 3.28 3.46
N GLY A 71 12.90 3.64 2.21
CA GLY A 71 12.88 5.02 1.72
C GLY A 71 11.47 5.56 1.55
N GLY A 72 11.36 6.84 1.22
CA GLY A 72 10.06 7.49 0.99
C GLY A 72 9.37 7.11 -0.34
N GLN A 73 10.11 6.55 -1.29
CA GLN A 73 9.58 6.12 -2.60
C GLN A 73 9.48 4.60 -2.73
N GLU A 74 10.40 3.87 -2.11
CA GLU A 74 10.45 2.41 -2.19
C GLU A 74 11.07 1.81 -0.93
N VAL A 75 10.75 0.54 -0.71
CA VAL A 75 11.44 -0.34 0.23
C VAL A 75 12.14 -1.42 -0.59
N THR A 76 13.47 -1.51 -0.50
CA THR A 76 14.27 -2.40 -1.36
C THR A 76 15.37 -3.10 -0.57
N ASN A 77 15.68 -4.33 -0.95
CA ASN A 77 16.82 -5.09 -0.44
C ASN A 77 17.90 -5.35 -1.50
N GLY A 78 17.80 -4.68 -2.65
CA GLY A 78 18.68 -4.89 -3.81
C GLY A 78 18.30 -6.07 -4.71
N TYR A 79 17.47 -7.02 -4.23
CA TYR A 79 16.94 -8.13 -5.01
C TYR A 79 15.47 -7.94 -5.40
N GLN A 80 14.72 -7.27 -4.52
CA GLN A 80 13.31 -6.95 -4.65
C GLN A 80 13.09 -5.51 -4.21
N ALA A 81 12.08 -4.86 -4.80
CA ALA A 81 11.65 -3.53 -4.42
C ALA A 81 10.12 -3.48 -4.34
N VAL A 82 9.63 -2.76 -3.33
CA VAL A 82 8.22 -2.50 -3.07
C VAL A 82 8.02 -1.00 -3.16
N GLU A 83 7.20 -0.54 -4.11
CA GLU A 83 6.89 0.89 -4.25
C GLU A 83 6.03 1.37 -3.09
N VAL A 84 6.35 2.52 -2.53
CA VAL A 84 5.53 3.17 -1.51
C VAL A 84 4.39 3.90 -2.23
N PRO A 85 3.12 3.51 -2.02
CA PRO A 85 1.99 4.17 -2.67
C PRO A 85 1.85 5.60 -2.15
N ARG A 86 1.33 6.51 -2.99
CA ARG A 86 1.20 7.94 -2.65
C ARG A 86 0.37 8.25 -1.41
N SER A 87 -0.45 7.31 -0.97
CA SER A 87 -1.28 7.42 0.24
C SER A 87 -0.53 7.02 1.52
N VAL A 88 0.70 6.52 1.41
CA VAL A 88 1.56 6.15 2.53
C VAL A 88 2.74 7.11 2.62
N GLU A 89 3.02 7.55 3.82
CA GLU A 89 4.21 8.33 4.15
C GLU A 89 5.11 7.54 5.11
N VAL A 90 6.37 7.38 4.71
CA VAL A 90 7.41 6.79 5.58
C VAL A 90 7.91 7.88 6.52
N LEU A 91 7.61 7.76 7.81
CA LEU A 91 7.91 8.83 8.77
C LEU A 91 9.39 8.94 9.09
N GLU A 92 10.12 7.84 9.00
CA GLU A 92 11.57 7.80 9.23
C GLU A 92 12.19 6.82 8.25
N GLY A 93 12.91 7.36 7.27
CA GLY A 93 13.72 6.54 6.36
C GLY A 93 14.83 5.85 7.13
N LYS A 94 15.04 4.56 6.88
CA LYS A 94 16.02 3.76 7.62
C LYS A 94 16.59 2.66 6.74
N THR A 95 17.85 2.31 6.94
CA THR A 95 18.43 1.11 6.34
C THR A 95 18.72 0.11 7.46
N ILE A 96 18.27 -1.13 7.28
CA ILE A 96 18.47 -2.23 8.21
C ILE A 96 19.42 -3.21 7.56
N THR A 97 20.49 -3.57 8.25
CA THR A 97 21.50 -4.52 7.76
C THR A 97 21.33 -5.84 8.49
N PHE A 98 21.17 -6.93 7.73
CA PHE A 98 21.06 -8.30 8.22
C PHE A 98 22.39 -9.02 7.98
N GLU A 99 23.02 -9.49 9.06
CA GLU A 99 24.30 -10.20 9.02
C GLU A 99 24.14 -11.71 8.78
N GLU A 100 25.21 -12.34 8.29
CA GLU A 100 25.25 -13.74 7.83
C GLU A 100 25.01 -14.78 8.94
N ASP A 101 25.35 -14.44 10.19
CA ASP A 101 25.27 -15.31 11.37
C ASP A 101 23.99 -15.06 12.21
N GLY A 102 23.12 -14.15 11.75
CA GLY A 102 21.96 -13.70 12.53
C GLY A 102 22.33 -12.89 13.78
N GLY A 103 23.61 -12.49 13.91
CA GLY A 103 24.27 -11.99 15.11
C GLY A 103 23.80 -10.64 15.63
N ASN A 104 22.94 -9.94 14.90
CA ASN A 104 22.42 -8.64 15.32
C ASN A 104 21.02 -8.77 15.93
N SER A 105 20.96 -9.07 17.23
CA SER A 105 19.70 -9.04 18.01
C SER A 105 19.36 -7.61 18.41
N SER A 106 19.08 -6.77 17.41
CA SER A 106 18.65 -5.40 17.62
C SER A 106 17.14 -5.26 17.41
N LEU A 107 16.59 -4.23 18.04
CA LEU A 107 15.19 -3.88 17.94
C LEU A 107 15.07 -2.56 17.20
N THR A 108 14.39 -2.57 16.07
CA THR A 108 14.18 -1.37 15.24
C THR A 108 12.71 -1.07 15.10
N LYS A 109 12.35 0.21 15.25
CA LYS A 109 11.00 0.69 14.98
C LYS A 109 10.94 1.40 13.63
N ILE A 110 9.88 1.10 12.88
CA ILE A 110 9.53 1.74 11.60
C ILE A 110 8.08 2.20 11.70
N ARG A 111 7.78 3.38 11.16
CA ARG A 111 6.43 3.95 11.21
C ARG A 111 5.99 4.40 9.82
N PHE A 112 4.80 3.97 9.44
CA PHE A 112 4.12 4.36 8.23
C PHE A 112 2.85 5.12 8.60
N ARG A 113 2.68 6.33 8.05
CA ARG A 113 1.43 7.08 8.13
C ARG A 113 0.59 6.75 6.90
N LEU A 114 -0.57 6.15 7.12
CA LEU A 114 -1.58 5.85 6.10
C LEU A 114 -2.64 6.97 6.11
N SER A 115 -3.61 6.91 5.20
CA SER A 115 -4.70 7.89 5.12
C SER A 115 -5.53 8.02 6.41
N ARG A 116 -5.64 6.96 7.22
CA ARG A 116 -6.53 6.91 8.40
C ARG A 116 -5.85 6.57 9.72
N LYS A 117 -4.64 6.01 9.67
CA LYS A 117 -3.95 5.45 10.85
C LYS A 117 -2.44 5.56 10.68
N THR A 118 -1.72 5.49 11.79
CA THR A 118 -0.28 5.27 11.78
C THR A 118 0.00 3.84 12.18
N VAL A 119 0.72 3.11 11.33
CA VAL A 119 1.14 1.74 11.62
C VAL A 119 2.61 1.76 12.05
N THR A 120 2.86 1.23 13.24
CA THR A 120 4.19 1.08 13.81
C THR A 120 4.60 -0.38 13.80
N TYR A 121 5.73 -0.67 13.18
CA TYR A 121 6.40 -1.96 13.21
C TYR A 121 7.57 -1.91 14.17
N GLN A 122 7.58 -2.82 15.13
CA GLN A 122 8.73 -3.13 15.96
C GLN A 122 9.34 -4.44 15.47
N LEU A 123 10.45 -4.32 14.75
CA LEU A 123 11.16 -5.40 14.07
C LEU A 123 12.20 -6.01 15.00
N TYR A 124 12.22 -7.34 15.06
CA TYR A 124 13.18 -8.12 15.86
C TYR A 124 14.21 -8.77 14.92
N ILE A 125 15.33 -8.09 14.73
CA ILE A 125 16.44 -8.55 13.89
C ILE A 125 17.04 -9.83 14.51
N GLY A 126 17.53 -10.75 13.69
CA GLY A 126 17.92 -12.10 14.11
C GLY A 126 16.77 -13.14 14.13
N SER A 127 15.53 -12.75 14.44
CA SER A 127 14.39 -13.69 14.52
C SER A 127 13.38 -13.67 13.36
N GLY A 128 13.34 -12.62 12.53
CA GLY A 128 12.31 -12.42 11.50
C GLY A 128 10.93 -12.06 12.07
N ARG A 129 10.80 -11.95 13.39
CA ARG A 129 9.55 -11.56 14.05
C ARG A 129 9.38 -10.04 13.99
N TYR A 130 8.12 -9.62 14.10
CA TYR A 130 7.77 -8.22 14.32
C TYR A 130 6.52 -8.14 15.19
N LYS A 131 6.33 -6.96 15.80
CA LYS A 131 5.07 -6.55 16.39
C LYS A 131 4.51 -5.39 15.58
N LYS A 132 3.28 -5.54 15.09
CA LYS A 132 2.50 -4.48 14.42
C LYS A 132 1.59 -3.80 15.43
N THR A 133 1.52 -2.48 15.42
CA THR A 133 0.60 -1.69 16.25
C THR A 133 0.01 -0.58 15.40
N GLU A 134 -1.29 -0.35 15.52
CA GLU A 134 -2.03 0.63 14.73
C GLU A 134 -2.61 1.69 15.68
N GLU A 135 -2.38 2.96 15.35
CA GLU A 135 -2.83 4.14 16.10
C GLU A 135 -3.66 5.08 15.22
#